data_AF-A0A7I0J691-F1
#
_entry.id   AF-A0A7I0J691-F1
#
_cell.length_a   1.000
_cell.length_b   1.000
_cell.length_c   1.000
_cell.angle_alpha   90.00
_cell.angle_beta   90.00
_cell.angle_gamma   90.00
#
_symmetry.space_group_name_H-M   'P 1'
#
loop_
_entity.id
_entity.type
_entity.pdbx_description
1 polymer ?
#
loop_
_entity_poly.entity_id
_entity_poly.type
_entity_poly.pdbx_seq_one_letter_code
_entity_poly.pdbx_strand_id
1 'polypeptide(L)'
;AIGVRTCLAVTALTVQTHDAVIEIYYSPPSLVANQMCAALQANDVATIKIGMLATAKIIVAVAAVLRKFPHVPAVLDPVLASTSGRALLQAGA
;
A
#
# COMPACT_ATOMS: atom_id res chain seq x y z
N ALA A 1 3.40 20.78 0.49
CA ALA A 1 2.77 19.80 1.41
C ALA A 1 1.43 20.36 1.87
N ILE A 2 0.38 19.55 1.98
CA ILE A 2 -1.01 19.99 2.28
C ILE A 2 -1.34 20.05 3.79
N GLY A 3 -0.33 20.15 4.66
CA GLY A 3 -0.55 20.34 6.11
C GLY A 3 -1.02 19.11 6.91
N VAL A 4 -0.93 17.90 6.35
CA VAL A 4 -1.36 16.66 7.01
C VAL A 4 -0.18 15.86 7.57
N ARG A 5 -0.41 15.11 8.65
CA ARG A 5 0.52 14.07 9.14
C ARG A 5 0.14 12.72 8.53
N THR A 6 1.14 11.89 8.23
CA THR A 6 0.95 10.61 7.56
C THR A 6 1.61 9.47 8.32
N CYS A 7 0.92 8.33 8.38
CA CYS A 7 1.50 7.05 8.72
C CYS A 7 1.68 6.22 7.43
N LEU A 8 2.62 5.28 7.42
CA LEU A 8 2.94 4.48 6.24
C LEU A 8 2.86 2.99 6.55
N ALA A 9 2.32 2.23 5.60
CA ALA A 9 2.47 0.79 5.50
C ALA A 9 3.06 0.49 4.12
N VAL A 10 4.33 0.10 4.09
CA VAL A 10 5.07 -0.14 2.84
C VAL A 10 4.69 -1.51 2.30
N THR A 11 4.20 -1.55 1.06
CA THR A 11 3.77 -2.77 0.36
C THR A 11 4.89 -3.39 -0.49
N ALA A 12 5.77 -2.56 -1.02
CA ALA A 12 6.97 -2.98 -1.72
C ALA A 12 8.05 -1.90 -1.61
N LEU A 13 9.30 -2.34 -1.59
CA LEU A 13 10.46 -1.48 -1.81
C LEU A 13 10.84 -1.59 -3.28
N THR A 14 11.05 -0.45 -3.93
CA THR A 14 11.39 -0.39 -5.35
C THR A 14 12.73 0.28 -5.52
N VAL A 15 13.58 -0.28 -6.37
CA VAL A 15 14.72 0.44 -6.95
C VAL A 15 14.23 1.03 -8.25
N GLN A 16 13.97 2.34 -8.28
CA GLN A 16 13.39 3.01 -9.44
C GLN A 16 13.97 4.41 -9.68
N THR A 17 13.94 4.83 -10.93
CA THR A 17 14.18 6.19 -11.40
C THR A 17 12.91 6.74 -12.07
N HIS A 18 12.98 7.94 -12.61
CA HIS A 18 11.89 8.52 -13.41
C HIS A 18 11.60 7.72 -14.70
N ASP A 19 12.63 7.07 -15.26
CA ASP A 19 12.53 6.35 -16.55
C ASP A 19 12.32 4.84 -16.39
N ALA A 20 12.65 4.25 -15.24
CA ALA A 20 12.63 2.80 -15.10
C ALA A 20 12.39 2.34 -13.67
N VAL A 21 11.67 1.22 -13.53
CA VAL A 21 11.69 0.40 -12.32
C VAL A 21 12.67 -0.74 -12.58
N ILE A 22 13.70 -0.85 -11.74
CA ILE A 22 14.83 -1.78 -11.89
C ILE A 22 14.52 -3.05 -11.10
N GLU A 23 14.23 -2.90 -9.81
CA GLU A 23 13.94 -4.00 -8.89
C GLU A 23 12.71 -3.71 -8.03
N ILE A 24 12.02 -4.77 -7.60
CA ILE A 24 10.88 -4.71 -6.70
C ILE A 24 11.06 -5.81 -5.64
N TYR A 25 11.05 -5.39 -4.39
CA TYR A 25 11.08 -6.27 -3.22
C TYR A 25 9.74 -6.15 -2.50
N TYR A 26 8.92 -7.20 -2.61
CA TYR A 26 7.61 -7.21 -1.99
C TYR A 26 7.71 -7.40 -0.47
N SER A 27 6.99 -6.59 0.29
CA SER A 27 6.90 -6.78 1.74
C SER A 27 6.06 -8.03 2.05
N PRO A 28 6.39 -8.80 3.09
CA PRO A 28 5.54 -9.89 3.55
C PRO A 28 4.12 -9.37 3.87
N PRO A 29 3.04 -10.05 3.44
CA PRO A 29 1.67 -9.59 3.68
C PRO A 29 1.34 -9.35 5.17
N SER A 30 1.89 -10.20 6.07
CA SER A 30 1.77 -10.03 7.51
C SER A 30 2.45 -8.76 8.01
N LEU A 31 3.59 -8.39 7.44
CA LEU A 31 4.29 -7.16 7.77
C LEU A 31 3.49 -5.92 7.35
N VAL A 32 2.86 -5.95 6.17
CA VAL A 32 1.96 -4.86 5.72
C VAL A 32 0.79 -4.70 6.70
N ALA A 33 0.13 -5.80 7.06
CA ALA A 33 -0.98 -5.77 8.01
C ALA A 33 -0.55 -5.24 9.39
N ASN A 34 0.60 -5.67 9.90
CA ASN A 34 1.12 -5.22 11.19
C ASN A 34 1.46 -3.72 11.18
N GLN A 35 2.06 -3.20 10.10
CA GLN A 35 2.30 -1.76 9.93
C GLN A 35 0.99 -0.96 9.98
N MET A 36 -0.03 -1.40 9.23
CA MET A 36 -1.35 -0.73 9.23
C MET A 36 -2.00 -0.74 10.61
N CYS A 37 -2.03 -1.90 11.28
CA CYS A 37 -2.61 -2.02 12.61
C CYS A 37 -1.90 -1.11 13.62
N ALA A 38 -0.56 -1.07 13.61
CA ALA A 38 0.20 -0.20 14.50
C ALA A 38 -0.13 1.28 14.27
N ALA A 39 -0.23 1.71 13.00
CA ALA A 39 -0.59 3.09 12.66
C ALA A 39 -2.01 3.45 13.11
N LEU A 40 -2.99 2.59 12.83
CA LEU A 40 -4.41 2.79 13.14
C LEU A 40 -4.70 2.72 14.64
N GLN A 41 -3.93 1.95 15.41
CA GLN A 41 -4.09 1.86 16.86
C GLN A 41 -3.44 3.03 17.60
N ALA A 42 -2.33 3.56 17.08
CA ALA A 42 -1.59 4.63 17.74
C ALA A 42 -2.10 6.04 17.41
N ASN A 43 -2.93 6.20 16.37
CA ASN A 43 -3.31 7.51 15.85
C ASN A 43 -4.81 7.56 15.51
N ASP A 44 -5.39 8.75 15.62
CA ASP A 44 -6.71 9.06 15.07
C ASP A 44 -6.57 9.31 13.55
N VAL A 45 -6.71 8.24 12.77
CA VAL A 45 -6.52 8.27 11.31
C VAL A 45 -7.82 8.68 10.63
N ALA A 46 -7.83 9.88 10.05
CA ALA A 46 -9.01 10.42 9.37
C ALA A 46 -9.33 9.75 8.02
N THR A 47 -8.33 9.20 7.32
CA THR A 47 -8.50 8.57 6.01
C THR A 47 -7.32 7.67 5.64
N ILE A 48 -7.55 6.68 4.80
CA ILE A 48 -6.53 5.77 4.26
C ILE A 48 -6.45 5.95 2.75
N LYS A 49 -5.27 6.28 2.22
CA LYS A 49 -4.98 6.21 0.79
C LYS A 49 -4.29 4.89 0.46
N ILE A 50 -4.78 4.19 -0.55
CA ILE A 50 -4.21 2.93 -1.02
C ILE A 50 -3.63 3.17 -2.42
N GLY A 51 -2.35 2.86 -2.60
CA GLY A 51 -1.67 2.91 -3.90
C GLY A 51 -1.33 1.51 -4.38
N MET A 52 -0.07 1.32 -4.83
CA MET A 52 0.44 0.02 -5.26
C MET A 52 0.30 -1.05 -4.17
N LEU A 53 -0.41 -2.14 -4.48
CA LEU A 53 -0.56 -3.30 -3.60
C LEU A 53 0.33 -4.49 -3.99
N ALA A 54 0.87 -4.48 -5.22
CA ALA A 54 1.89 -5.38 -5.74
C ALA A 54 1.51 -6.87 -5.91
N THR A 55 0.85 -7.50 -4.93
CA THR A 55 0.51 -8.94 -4.97
C THR A 55 -0.87 -9.22 -4.41
N ALA A 56 -1.53 -10.29 -4.88
CA ALA A 56 -2.81 -10.77 -4.34
C ALA A 56 -2.81 -10.93 -2.82
N LYS A 57 -1.72 -11.46 -2.27
CA LYS A 57 -1.61 -11.72 -0.83
C LYS A 57 -1.60 -10.42 -0.02
N ILE A 58 -0.95 -9.37 -0.53
CA ILE A 58 -0.98 -8.04 0.08
C ILE A 58 -2.37 -7.42 -0.06
N ILE A 59 -3.03 -7.56 -1.21
CA ILE A 59 -4.43 -7.10 -1.40
C ILE A 59 -5.33 -7.71 -0.33
N VAL A 60 -5.26 -9.04 -0.13
CA VAL A 60 -6.05 -9.75 0.89
C VAL A 60 -5.73 -9.27 2.31
N ALA A 61 -4.44 -9.07 2.63
CA ALA A 61 -4.02 -8.59 3.94
C ALA A 61 -4.53 -7.16 4.22
N VAL A 62 -4.38 -6.24 3.27
CA VAL A 62 -4.88 -4.87 3.36
C VAL A 62 -6.40 -4.88 3.52
N ALA A 63 -7.13 -5.62 2.68
CA ALA A 63 -8.57 -5.75 2.77
C ALA A 63 -9.04 -6.31 4.14
N ALA A 64 -8.29 -7.25 4.73
CA ALA A 64 -8.58 -7.77 6.06
C ALA A 64 -8.41 -6.72 7.16
N VAL A 65 -7.42 -5.83 7.05
CA VAL A 65 -7.27 -4.72 8.00
C VAL A 65 -8.37 -3.69 7.80
N LEU A 66 -8.68 -3.29 6.56
CA LEU A 66 -9.76 -2.33 6.29
C LEU A 66 -11.11 -2.76 6.88
N ARG A 67 -11.44 -4.07 6.78
CA ARG A 67 -12.65 -4.63 7.39
C ARG A 67 -12.69 -4.52 8.93
N LYS A 68 -11.54 -4.45 9.60
CA LYS A 68 -11.46 -4.24 11.06
C LYS A 68 -11.68 -2.78 11.46
N PHE A 69 -11.45 -1.85 10.53
CA PHE A 69 -11.59 -0.41 10.75
C PHE A 69 -12.57 0.23 9.74
N PRO A 70 -13.83 -0.23 9.67
CA PRO A 70 -14.78 0.19 8.63
C PRO A 70 -15.19 1.67 8.73
N HIS A 71 -14.91 2.32 9.87
CA HIS A 71 -15.22 3.73 10.10
C HIS A 71 -14.17 4.68 9.50
N VAL A 72 -12.99 4.19 9.14
CA VAL A 72 -11.95 5.01 8.50
C VAL A 72 -12.14 4.92 6.98
N PRO A 73 -12.49 6.01 6.29
CA PRO A 73 -12.71 5.99 4.85
C PRO A 73 -11.42 5.62 4.10
N ALA A 74 -11.55 4.82 3.05
CA ALA A 74 -10.45 4.41 2.21
C ALA A 74 -10.61 4.93 0.77
N VAL A 75 -9.56 5.53 0.22
CA VAL A 75 -9.47 5.96 -1.17
C VAL A 75 -8.49 5.05 -1.89
N LEU A 76 -9.01 4.27 -2.85
CA LEU A 76 -8.20 3.39 -3.69
C LEU A 76 -7.76 4.12 -4.96
N ASP A 77 -6.45 4.24 -5.13
CA ASP A 77 -5.80 4.61 -6.37
C ASP A 77 -5.18 3.33 -6.96
N PRO A 78 -5.82 2.70 -7.97
CA PRO A 78 -5.44 1.38 -8.47
C PRO A 78 -4.16 1.47 -9.32
N VAL A 79 -3.01 1.60 -8.66
CA VAL A 79 -1.69 1.64 -9.32
C VAL A 79 -1.34 0.25 -9.84
N LEU A 80 -1.62 0.01 -11.13
CA LEU A 80 -1.34 -1.26 -11.81
C LEU A 80 0.03 -1.29 -12.53
N ALA A 81 0.53 -0.11 -12.93
CA ALA A 81 1.78 0.05 -13.69
C ALA A 81 2.56 1.28 -13.21
N SER A 82 3.88 1.27 -13.42
CA SER A 82 4.73 2.44 -13.18
C SER A 82 4.50 3.50 -14.25
N THR A 83 4.94 4.74 -13.98
CA THR A 83 4.96 5.82 -14.99
C THR A 83 5.77 5.44 -16.22
N SER A 84 6.81 4.61 -16.05
CA SER A 84 7.63 4.04 -17.12
C SER A 84 7.00 2.83 -17.84
N GLY A 85 5.77 2.45 -17.49
CA GLY A 85 5.01 1.39 -18.16
C GLY A 85 5.28 -0.03 -17.67
N ARG A 86 6.12 -0.24 -16.64
CA ARG A 86 6.36 -1.58 -16.07
C ARG A 86 5.16 -2.00 -15.23
N ALA A 87 4.63 -3.21 -15.48
CA ALA A 87 3.61 -3.80 -14.63
C ALA A 87 4.11 -3.92 -13.18
N LEU A 88 3.32 -3.41 -12.23
CA LEU A 88 3.65 -3.41 -10.81
C LEU A 88 2.85 -4.45 -10.01
N LEU A 89 1.77 -4.95 -10.59
CA LEU A 89 1.08 -6.13 -10.08
C LEU A 89 1.72 -7.40 -10.63
N GLN A 90 1.93 -8.37 -9.74
CA GLN A 90 2.27 -9.72 -10.15
C GLN A 90 1.13 -10.32 -10.97
N ALA A 91 1.45 -11.06 -12.06
CA ALA A 91 0.45 -11.70 -12.90
C ALA A 91 -0.46 -12.63 -12.07
N GLY A 92 -1.78 -12.48 -12.23
CA GLY A 92 -2.81 -13.23 -11.50
C GLY A 92 -3.18 -12.66 -10.13
N ALA A 93 -2.80 -11.40 -9.84
CA ALA A 93 -3.24 -10.66 -8.65
C ALA A 93 -4.64 -10.06 -8.78
#